data_AF-A0A8S2SW62-F1
#
_entry.id   AF-A0A8S2SW62-F1
#
_cell.length_a   1.000
_cell.length_b   1.000
_cell.length_c   1.000
_cell.angle_alpha   90.00
_cell.angle_beta   90.00
_cell.angle_gamma   90.00
#
_symmetry.space_group_name_H-M   'P 1'
#
loop_
_entity.id
_entity.type
_entity.pdbx_description
1 polymer ?
#
loop_
_entity_poly.entity_id
_entity_poly.type
_entity_poly.pdbx_seq_one_letter_code
_entity_poly.pdbx_strand_id
1 'polypeptide(L)'
;MFSSTNIRSSDSFLSKSSSASPQIVHKQKQWIFRKIIELFLSFNIDRKETDDNTQQHAKLVLRAFFIYMIFVTNVLIVAFLSQSKHNFFITNAFEYHIIDAQFSVKSTWLERNVRSYPYKNARNKYGDAFMIDFNRIATIDDIWQFMNQTIGNVFYRSHIWQSNPNVTSQRSIRWVLDHFLMIGVIRMRQVRVKAEKCNIPKSYSDEIADCYPAYLSNKKDTDPFGPIEFRDNNEINMKQAWQYMPANITGMGSHTGQYGTYDGSGYVADLAQYDRT
;
A
#
# COMPACT_ATOMS: atom_id res chain seq x y z
N MET A 1 41.87 -48.06 -27.96
CA MET A 1 43.00 -47.15 -28.21
C MET A 1 42.46 -45.73 -28.18
N PHE A 2 42.89 -44.77 -27.35
CA PHE A 2 43.72 -44.77 -26.13
C PHE A 2 42.95 -43.89 -25.11
N SER A 3 42.74 -44.32 -23.87
CA SER A 3 43.61 -44.14 -22.70
C SER A 3 43.60 -42.74 -22.08
N SER A 4 43.68 -42.71 -20.75
CA SER A 4 43.38 -41.60 -19.83
C SER A 4 44.50 -40.56 -19.68
N THR A 5 44.16 -39.40 -19.08
CA THR A 5 44.91 -38.91 -17.90
C THR A 5 44.10 -37.93 -17.04
N ASN A 6 44.30 -38.01 -15.71
CA ASN A 6 43.79 -37.07 -14.71
C ASN A 6 44.71 -35.84 -14.58
N ILE A 7 44.15 -34.66 -14.27
CA ILE A 7 44.82 -33.64 -13.44
C ILE A 7 43.81 -33.14 -12.39
N ARG A 8 44.33 -32.74 -11.21
CA ARG A 8 43.62 -32.61 -9.92
C ARG A 8 43.95 -31.27 -9.26
N SER A 9 42.99 -30.67 -8.53
CA SER A 9 43.12 -29.51 -7.60
C SER A 9 43.61 -28.19 -8.24
N SER A 10 43.36 -26.97 -7.74
CA SER A 10 42.79 -26.40 -6.49
C SER A 10 42.10 -25.04 -6.84
N ASP A 11 41.35 -24.30 -6.02
CA ASP A 11 40.87 -24.35 -4.61
C ASP A 11 39.35 -24.02 -4.58
N SER A 12 38.53 -24.08 -3.51
CA SER A 12 38.64 -23.94 -2.04
C SER A 12 38.45 -22.51 -1.46
N PHE A 13 37.21 -22.00 -1.47
CA PHE A 13 36.73 -20.96 -0.53
C PHE A 13 35.19 -20.95 -0.39
N LEU A 14 34.62 -22.02 0.18
CA LEU A 14 33.25 -22.00 0.73
C LEU A 14 33.31 -22.21 2.25
N SER A 15 33.06 -21.14 3.00
CA SER A 15 33.06 -21.14 4.46
C SER A 15 31.98 -22.08 5.01
N LYS A 16 32.38 -23.06 5.82
CA LYS A 16 31.47 -23.91 6.59
C LYS A 16 30.54 -23.05 7.45
N SER A 17 29.25 -23.00 7.10
CA SER A 17 28.19 -22.73 8.07
C SER A 17 27.75 -24.08 8.65
N SER A 18 27.98 -24.29 9.94
CA SER A 18 27.59 -25.51 10.65
C SER A 18 26.10 -25.47 10.99
N SER A 19 25.27 -25.95 10.06
CA SER A 19 23.83 -26.08 10.28
C SER A 19 23.54 -27.17 11.33
N ALA A 20 23.35 -26.76 12.60
CA ALA A 20 22.78 -27.63 13.62
C ALA A 20 21.37 -28.08 13.20
N SER A 21 21.03 -29.36 13.38
CA SER A 21 19.77 -29.90 12.86
C SER A 21 18.55 -29.25 13.54
N PRO A 22 17.40 -29.09 12.84
CA PRO A 22 16.22 -28.42 13.40
C PRO A 22 15.72 -29.02 14.72
N GLN A 23 15.88 -30.35 14.88
CA GLN A 23 15.56 -31.11 16.09
C GLN A 23 16.38 -30.67 17.32
N ILE A 24 17.67 -30.35 17.14
CA ILE A 24 18.56 -29.91 18.23
C ILE A 24 18.18 -28.50 18.66
N VAL A 25 17.95 -27.59 17.72
CA VAL A 25 17.53 -26.21 18.01
C VAL A 25 16.18 -26.18 18.75
N HIS A 26 15.24 -27.06 18.36
CA HIS A 26 13.94 -27.15 19.04
C HIS A 26 14.06 -27.68 20.47
N LYS A 27 14.86 -28.73 20.71
CA LYS A 27 15.13 -29.26 22.05
C LYS A 27 15.86 -28.24 22.94
N GLN A 28 16.81 -27.51 22.39
CA GLN A 28 17.56 -26.48 23.12
C GLN A 28 16.67 -25.30 23.53
N LYS A 29 15.77 -24.84 22.65
CA LYS A 29 14.75 -23.83 22.98
C LYS A 29 13.79 -24.32 24.08
N GLN A 30 13.32 -25.57 24.01
CA GLN A 30 12.47 -26.16 25.06
C GLN A 30 13.19 -26.27 26.42
N TRP A 31 14.47 -26.62 26.44
CA TRP A 31 15.27 -26.70 27.67
C TRP A 31 15.47 -25.32 28.32
N ILE A 32 15.79 -24.29 27.52
CA ILE A 32 15.90 -22.91 28.00
C ILE A 32 14.56 -22.42 28.56
N PHE A 33 13.46 -22.68 27.85
CA PHE A 33 12.12 -22.26 28.29
C PHE A 33 11.69 -22.95 29.60
N ARG A 34 11.98 -24.26 29.76
CA ARG A 34 11.78 -24.97 31.03
C ARG A 34 12.63 -24.39 32.16
N LYS A 35 13.91 -24.10 31.93
CA LYS A 35 14.76 -23.45 32.95
C LYS A 35 14.26 -22.06 33.35
N ILE A 36 13.74 -21.27 32.42
CA ILE A 36 13.15 -19.96 32.74
C ILE A 36 11.88 -20.13 33.58
N ILE A 37 11.01 -21.10 33.25
CA ILE A 37 9.81 -21.41 34.04
C ILE A 37 10.18 -21.91 35.44
N GLU A 38 11.16 -22.81 35.59
CA GLU A 38 11.61 -23.28 36.90
C GLU A 38 12.26 -22.16 37.74
N LEU A 39 12.99 -21.23 37.11
CA LEU A 39 13.48 -20.03 37.78
C LEU A 39 12.32 -19.11 38.22
N PHE A 40 11.27 -18.99 37.41
CA PHE A 40 10.11 -18.16 37.73
C PHE A 40 9.24 -18.78 38.83
N LEU A 41 9.15 -20.12 38.87
CA LEU A 41 8.45 -20.89 39.89
C LEU A 41 9.23 -20.95 41.20
N SER A 42 10.56 -21.00 41.18
CA SER A 42 11.37 -20.96 42.42
C SER A 42 11.35 -19.60 43.13
N PHE A 43 10.95 -18.53 42.43
CA PHE A 43 10.60 -17.22 43.03
C PHE A 43 9.20 -17.17 43.66
N ASN A 44 8.41 -18.24 43.59
CA ASN A 44 7.20 -18.44 44.39
C ASN A 44 7.48 -19.49 45.48
N ILE A 45 7.68 -19.08 46.73
CA ILE A 45 7.41 -19.93 47.92
C ILE A 45 7.31 -19.07 49.19
N ASP A 46 6.44 -19.52 50.08
CA ASP A 46 6.24 -19.16 51.49
C ASP A 46 6.12 -17.68 51.89
N ARG A 47 4.86 -17.27 52.04
CA ARG A 47 4.39 -16.15 52.86
C ARG A 47 4.60 -16.45 54.36
N LYS A 48 5.86 -16.52 54.81
CA LYS A 48 6.19 -16.54 56.24
C LYS A 48 6.35 -15.11 56.75
N GLU A 49 5.39 -14.68 57.56
CA GLU A 49 5.47 -13.44 58.32
C GLU A 49 6.73 -13.45 59.19
N THR A 50 7.65 -12.52 58.88
CA THR A 50 8.80 -12.19 59.72
C THR A 50 8.91 -10.67 59.79
N ASP A 51 9.15 -10.16 61.00
CA ASP A 51 8.76 -8.82 61.47
C ASP A 51 9.64 -7.65 60.96
N ASP A 52 10.29 -7.80 59.80
CA ASP A 52 11.08 -6.75 59.14
C ASP A 52 10.48 -6.41 57.77
N ASN A 53 9.56 -5.44 57.80
CA ASN A 53 8.84 -4.92 56.64
C ASN A 53 9.80 -4.47 55.53
N THR A 54 10.95 -3.90 55.89
CA THR A 54 11.96 -3.34 54.98
C THR A 54 12.56 -4.40 54.06
N GLN A 55 12.91 -5.57 54.61
CA GLN A 55 13.48 -6.68 53.84
C GLN A 55 12.46 -7.32 52.90
N GLN A 56 11.19 -7.41 53.32
CA GLN A 56 10.12 -7.92 52.48
C GLN A 56 9.85 -6.98 51.29
N HIS A 57 9.77 -5.67 51.54
CA HIS A 57 9.64 -4.66 50.48
C HIS A 57 10.82 -4.70 49.50
N ALA A 58 12.06 -4.80 49.97
CA ALA A 58 13.24 -4.89 49.11
C ALA A 58 13.19 -6.12 48.17
N LYS A 59 12.81 -7.29 48.69
CA LYS A 59 12.66 -8.52 47.88
C LYS A 59 11.54 -8.41 46.84
N LEU A 60 10.41 -7.80 47.20
CA LEU A 60 9.28 -7.55 46.29
C LEU A 60 9.67 -6.60 45.14
N VAL A 61 10.36 -5.49 45.45
CA VAL A 61 10.84 -4.53 44.46
C VAL A 61 11.86 -5.17 43.52
N LEU A 62 12.81 -5.94 44.04
CA LEU A 62 13.81 -6.65 43.24
C LEU A 62 13.16 -7.68 42.29
N ARG A 63 12.16 -8.43 42.76
CA ARG A 63 11.39 -9.37 41.94
C ARG A 63 10.64 -8.66 40.81
N ALA A 64 9.96 -7.55 41.12
CA ALA A 64 9.28 -6.74 40.12
C ALA A 64 10.26 -6.19 39.07
N PHE A 65 11.41 -5.67 39.49
CA PHE A 65 12.46 -5.16 38.62
C PHE A 65 12.94 -6.21 37.60
N PHE A 66 13.22 -7.45 38.02
CA PHE A 66 13.61 -8.52 37.08
C PHE A 66 12.50 -8.86 36.08
N ILE A 67 11.23 -8.87 36.49
CA ILE A 67 10.10 -9.10 35.59
C ILE A 67 10.01 -7.97 34.55
N TYR A 68 10.15 -6.71 34.97
CA TYR A 68 10.18 -5.56 34.05
C TYR A 68 11.38 -5.59 33.11
N MET A 69 12.58 -5.94 33.58
CA MET A 69 13.76 -6.09 32.72
C MET A 69 13.56 -7.17 31.64
N ILE A 70 12.99 -8.32 32.00
CA ILE A 70 12.63 -9.38 31.04
C ILE A 70 11.58 -8.88 30.05
N PHE A 71 10.53 -8.20 30.52
CA PHE A 71 9.47 -7.66 29.67
C PHE A 71 10.02 -6.64 28.66
N VAL A 72 10.76 -5.62 29.13
CA VAL A 72 11.38 -4.59 28.28
C VAL A 72 12.34 -5.22 27.27
N THR A 73 13.15 -6.21 27.69
CA THR A 73 14.06 -6.91 26.76
C THR A 73 13.29 -7.65 25.67
N ASN A 74 12.18 -8.31 25.99
CA ASN A 74 11.33 -8.97 24.99
C ASN A 74 10.67 -7.95 24.04
N VAL A 75 10.16 -6.83 24.57
CA VAL A 75 9.57 -5.75 23.75
C VAL A 75 10.61 -5.17 22.79
N LEU A 76 11.84 -4.92 23.26
CA LEU A 76 12.94 -4.43 22.41
C LEU A 76 13.35 -5.45 21.34
N ILE A 77 13.43 -6.74 21.68
CA ILE A 77 13.72 -7.81 20.71
C ILE A 77 12.62 -7.87 19.64
N VAL A 78 11.34 -7.84 20.02
CA VAL A 78 10.22 -7.86 19.06
C VAL A 78 10.23 -6.62 18.18
N ALA A 79 10.44 -5.43 18.75
CA ALA A 79 10.52 -4.19 17.98
C ALA A 79 11.67 -4.24 16.96
N PHE A 80 12.88 -4.63 17.38
CA PHE A 80 14.04 -4.69 16.50
C PHE A 80 13.93 -5.77 15.42
N LEU A 81 13.34 -6.94 15.74
CA LEU A 81 13.11 -8.01 14.76
C LEU A 81 11.93 -7.72 13.80
N SER A 82 10.97 -6.88 14.20
CA SER A 82 9.86 -6.46 13.33
C SER A 82 10.27 -5.45 12.25
N GLN A 83 11.41 -4.76 12.42
CA GLN A 83 11.88 -3.73 11.50
C GLN A 83 13.03 -4.26 10.64
N SER A 84 12.84 -4.27 9.33
CA SER A 84 13.90 -4.53 8.36
C SER A 84 14.46 -3.21 7.83
N LYS A 85 15.80 -3.11 7.75
CA LYS A 85 16.49 -1.98 7.10
C LYS A 85 16.08 -1.79 5.64
N HIS A 86 15.60 -2.85 4.99
CA HIS A 86 15.15 -2.78 3.59
C HIS A 86 13.79 -2.10 3.41
N ASN A 87 12.95 -2.01 4.46
CA ASN A 87 11.61 -1.43 4.35
C ASN A 87 11.66 0.02 3.85
N PHE A 88 12.60 0.81 4.35
CA PHE A 88 12.82 2.20 3.92
C PHE A 88 13.13 2.32 2.42
N PHE A 89 14.02 1.45 1.90
CA PHE A 89 14.38 1.47 0.48
C PHE A 89 13.22 1.00 -0.42
N ILE A 90 12.41 0.05 0.05
CA ILE A 90 11.20 -0.40 -0.66
C ILE A 90 10.18 0.74 -0.75
N THR A 91 9.87 1.42 0.36
CA THR A 91 8.93 2.56 0.34
C THR A 91 9.45 3.70 -0.52
N ASN A 92 10.73 4.05 -0.42
CA ASN A 92 11.35 5.11 -1.21
C ASN A 92 11.38 4.77 -2.71
N ALA A 93 11.50 3.50 -3.10
CA ALA A 93 11.42 3.10 -4.51
C ALA A 93 10.01 3.32 -5.09
N PHE A 94 8.97 2.96 -4.34
CA PHE A 94 7.58 3.24 -4.75
C PHE A 94 7.27 4.74 -4.74
N GLU A 95 7.76 5.50 -3.76
CA GLU A 95 7.62 6.95 -3.70
C GLU A 95 8.26 7.63 -4.92
N TYR A 96 9.51 7.26 -5.27
CA TYR A 96 10.18 7.76 -6.46
C TYR A 96 9.44 7.44 -7.77
N HIS A 97 8.92 6.21 -7.90
CA HIS A 97 8.24 5.77 -9.13
C HIS A 97 6.77 6.18 -9.23
N ILE A 98 6.13 6.64 -8.15
CA ILE A 98 4.71 7.03 -8.14
C ILE A 98 4.54 8.51 -7.82
N ILE A 99 5.16 9.05 -6.78
CA ILE A 99 4.96 10.43 -6.31
C ILE A 99 5.85 11.41 -7.08
N ASP A 100 7.16 11.12 -7.15
CA ASP A 100 8.13 11.98 -7.83
C ASP A 100 8.18 11.76 -9.35
N ALA A 101 7.51 10.72 -9.84
CA ALA A 101 7.48 10.36 -11.25
C ALA A 101 6.79 11.45 -12.09
N GLN A 102 7.59 12.04 -12.97
CA GLN A 102 7.15 13.11 -13.86
C GLN A 102 6.33 12.59 -15.04
N PHE A 103 5.17 13.20 -15.26
CA PHE A 103 4.27 12.91 -16.39
C PHE A 103 3.89 14.19 -17.14
N SER A 104 3.50 14.03 -18.41
CA SER A 104 3.19 15.15 -19.31
C SER A 104 1.73 15.60 -19.18
N VAL A 105 1.50 16.91 -19.10
CA VAL A 105 0.13 17.48 -19.13
C VAL A 105 -0.40 17.59 -20.56
N LYS A 106 -1.71 17.47 -20.74
CA LYS A 106 -2.33 17.52 -22.09
C LYS A 106 -2.40 18.97 -22.60
N SER A 107 -1.61 19.28 -23.64
CA SER A 107 -1.50 20.64 -24.20
C SER A 107 -2.75 21.17 -24.92
N THR A 108 -3.71 20.31 -25.29
CA THR A 108 -4.78 20.63 -26.25
C THR A 108 -5.93 21.49 -25.71
N TRP A 109 -5.94 21.87 -24.44
CA TRP A 109 -6.95 22.77 -23.86
C TRP A 109 -6.42 24.18 -23.54
N LEU A 110 -5.13 24.45 -23.81
CA LEU A 110 -4.45 25.69 -23.44
C LEU A 110 -4.91 26.96 -24.20
N GLU A 111 -5.75 26.81 -25.24
CA GLU A 111 -6.17 27.94 -26.08
C GLU A 111 -7.43 28.68 -25.62
N ARG A 112 -8.25 28.12 -24.70
CA ARG A 112 -9.64 28.61 -24.56
C ARG A 112 -9.91 29.72 -23.53
N ASN A 113 -9.01 30.07 -22.60
CA ASN A 113 -9.23 31.26 -21.75
C ASN A 113 -7.95 31.94 -21.24
N VAL A 114 -7.44 32.84 -22.08
CA VAL A 114 -6.27 33.67 -21.83
C VAL A 114 -6.59 34.82 -20.86
N ARG A 115 -6.56 34.60 -19.52
CA ARG A 115 -6.19 35.68 -18.56
C ARG A 115 -5.85 35.37 -17.08
N SER A 116 -6.11 34.20 -16.47
CA SER A 116 -5.94 34.09 -14.99
C SER A 116 -5.45 32.77 -14.36
N TYR A 117 -4.83 31.84 -15.10
CA TYR A 117 -4.15 30.68 -14.51
C TYR A 117 -2.73 30.46 -15.10
N PRO A 118 -1.77 29.93 -14.33
CA PRO A 118 -0.34 30.26 -14.50
C PRO A 118 0.45 29.36 -15.48
N TYR A 119 -0.21 28.64 -16.39
CA TYR A 119 0.46 27.72 -17.32
C TYR A 119 0.01 27.89 -18.78
N LYS A 120 0.28 29.07 -19.37
CA LYS A 120 0.22 29.25 -20.82
C LYS A 120 1.41 28.59 -21.50
N ASN A 121 1.16 27.89 -22.60
CA ASN A 121 2.18 27.29 -23.47
C ASN A 121 3.25 26.55 -22.67
N ALA A 122 2.81 25.53 -21.93
CA ALA A 122 3.65 24.70 -21.11
C ALA A 122 4.52 23.78 -21.99
N ARG A 123 5.48 24.41 -22.67
CA ARG A 123 6.74 23.83 -23.08
C ARG A 123 7.82 24.50 -22.25
N ASN A 124 8.91 23.80 -21.95
CA ASN A 124 10.07 24.46 -21.36
C ASN A 124 10.68 25.47 -22.37
N LYS A 125 11.71 26.23 -21.96
CA LYS A 125 12.43 27.19 -22.84
C LYS A 125 12.99 26.56 -24.14
N TYR A 126 13.08 25.23 -24.20
CA TYR A 126 13.68 24.43 -25.26
C TYR A 126 12.65 23.77 -26.19
N GLY A 127 11.36 23.80 -25.83
CA GLY A 127 10.27 23.25 -26.65
C GLY A 127 9.71 21.91 -26.19
N ASP A 128 10.19 21.34 -25.09
CA ASP A 128 9.77 20.02 -24.58
C ASP A 128 8.44 20.10 -23.81
N ALA A 129 7.67 19.01 -23.77
CA ALA A 129 6.42 18.93 -23.02
C ALA A 129 6.62 19.29 -21.53
N PHE A 130 5.71 20.09 -20.97
CA PHE A 130 5.76 20.42 -19.55
C PHE A 130 5.36 19.22 -18.69
N MET A 131 6.24 18.93 -17.75
CA MET A 131 6.12 17.81 -16.84
C MET A 131 5.73 18.29 -15.44
N ILE A 132 4.85 17.51 -14.80
CA ILE A 132 4.50 17.65 -13.39
C ILE A 132 4.64 16.31 -12.67
N ASP A 133 4.82 16.38 -11.37
CA ASP A 133 4.78 15.26 -10.43
C ASP A 133 3.41 15.20 -9.73
N PHE A 134 3.19 14.18 -8.88
CA PHE A 134 1.93 13.99 -8.17
C PHE A 134 1.56 15.20 -7.27
N ASN A 135 2.54 15.82 -6.62
CA ASN A 135 2.31 16.92 -5.68
C ASN A 135 1.87 18.22 -6.37
N ARG A 136 1.99 18.28 -7.70
CA ARG A 136 1.64 19.44 -8.54
C ARG A 136 0.35 19.26 -9.35
N ILE A 137 -0.39 18.17 -9.12
CA ILE A 137 -1.73 17.94 -9.70
C ILE A 137 -2.69 19.05 -9.24
N ALA A 138 -3.31 19.76 -10.20
CA ALA A 138 -4.24 20.86 -9.93
C ALA A 138 -5.63 20.68 -10.55
N THR A 139 -5.77 19.79 -11.54
CA THR A 139 -7.02 19.56 -12.28
C THR A 139 -7.39 18.09 -12.37
N ILE A 140 -8.65 17.81 -12.72
CA ILE A 140 -9.14 16.43 -12.97
C ILE A 140 -8.44 15.82 -14.18
N ASP A 141 -8.08 16.61 -15.20
CA ASP A 141 -7.33 16.14 -16.36
C ASP A 141 -5.90 15.71 -15.98
N ASP A 142 -5.25 16.40 -15.04
CA ASP A 142 -3.94 16.00 -14.52
C ASP A 142 -4.02 14.65 -13.79
N ILE A 143 -5.10 14.39 -13.03
CA ILE A 143 -5.35 13.09 -12.40
C ILE A 143 -5.46 11.99 -13.47
N TRP A 144 -6.15 12.24 -14.58
CA TRP A 144 -6.24 11.24 -15.66
C TRP A 144 -4.90 11.03 -16.37
N GLN A 145 -4.08 12.07 -16.55
CA GLN A 145 -2.73 11.89 -17.08
C GLN A 145 -1.84 11.11 -16.11
N PHE A 146 -1.91 11.39 -14.80
CA PHE A 146 -1.22 10.63 -13.77
C PHE A 146 -1.62 9.15 -13.74
N MET A 147 -2.92 8.85 -13.78
CA MET A 147 -3.42 7.47 -13.81
C MET A 147 -2.94 6.70 -15.06
N ASN A 148 -2.94 7.36 -16.22
CA ASN A 148 -2.50 6.73 -17.47
C ASN A 148 -0.97 6.60 -17.57
N GLN A 149 -0.25 7.70 -17.37
CA GLN A 149 1.21 7.78 -17.60
C GLN A 149 2.04 7.32 -16.39
N THR A 150 1.55 7.41 -15.15
CA THR A 150 2.31 6.95 -13.98
C THR A 150 1.80 5.60 -13.51
N ILE A 151 0.53 5.50 -13.09
CA ILE A 151 -0.03 4.24 -12.56
C ILE A 151 -0.06 3.15 -13.64
N GLY A 152 -0.43 3.48 -14.88
CA GLY A 152 -0.33 2.57 -16.04
C GLY A 152 1.10 2.05 -16.27
N ASN A 153 2.11 2.93 -16.25
CA ASN A 153 3.51 2.53 -16.45
C ASN A 153 4.08 1.72 -15.27
N VAL A 154 3.73 2.02 -14.02
CA VAL A 154 4.28 1.32 -12.85
C VAL A 154 3.67 -0.08 -12.67
N PHE A 155 2.36 -0.21 -12.87
CA PHE A 155 1.63 -1.45 -12.54
C PHE A 155 1.26 -2.29 -13.77
N TYR A 156 0.94 -1.66 -14.91
CA TYR A 156 0.38 -2.37 -16.06
C TYR A 156 1.41 -2.68 -17.15
N ARG A 157 2.34 -1.77 -17.44
CA ARG A 157 3.40 -1.97 -18.43
C ARG A 157 4.32 -3.14 -18.07
N SER A 158 4.37 -4.15 -18.93
CA SER A 158 5.26 -5.30 -18.76
C SER A 158 6.72 -4.93 -19.08
N HIS A 159 7.55 -4.77 -18.05
CA HIS A 159 9.01 -4.67 -18.21
C HIS A 159 9.69 -6.04 -18.35
N ILE A 160 9.02 -7.11 -17.91
CA ILE A 160 9.47 -8.48 -18.12
C ILE A 160 9.09 -8.95 -19.53
N TRP A 161 10.07 -8.85 -20.42
CA TRP A 161 10.34 -9.72 -21.57
C TRP A 161 9.20 -10.65 -21.98
N GLN A 162 8.47 -10.27 -23.04
CA GLN A 162 7.41 -11.02 -23.74
C GLN A 162 7.48 -12.54 -23.51
N SER A 163 6.90 -13.00 -22.40
CA SER A 163 7.24 -14.30 -21.84
C SER A 163 6.33 -15.37 -22.43
N ASN A 164 6.62 -15.73 -23.68
CA ASN A 164 6.04 -16.83 -24.46
C ASN A 164 4.49 -16.85 -24.46
N PRO A 165 3.82 -16.51 -25.59
CA PRO A 165 2.35 -16.38 -25.63
C PRO A 165 1.58 -17.67 -25.28
N ASN A 166 2.26 -18.79 -25.09
CA ASN A 166 1.72 -20.07 -24.61
C ASN A 166 1.55 -20.18 -23.09
N VAL A 167 1.91 -19.17 -22.27
CA VAL A 167 1.62 -19.16 -20.82
C VAL A 167 0.19 -18.66 -20.54
N THR A 168 -0.80 -19.41 -21.01
CA THR A 168 -2.22 -19.00 -21.07
C THR A 168 -3.08 -19.39 -19.85
N SER A 169 -2.51 -19.99 -18.79
CA SER A 169 -3.33 -20.70 -17.78
C SER A 169 -2.90 -20.59 -16.30
N GLN A 170 -2.04 -19.64 -15.93
CA GLN A 170 -1.82 -19.27 -14.53
C GLN A 170 -2.18 -17.81 -14.30
N ARG A 171 -2.92 -17.53 -13.21
CA ARG A 171 -3.23 -16.16 -12.71
C ARG A 171 -2.00 -15.29 -12.91
N SER A 172 -2.08 -14.32 -13.82
CA SER A 172 -0.87 -13.71 -14.38
C SER A 172 -0.05 -13.02 -13.29
N ILE A 173 1.08 -13.65 -12.97
CA ILE A 173 2.04 -13.19 -11.96
C ILE A 173 2.61 -11.87 -12.48
N ARG A 174 2.10 -10.78 -11.95
CA ARG A 174 2.42 -9.42 -12.39
C ARG A 174 3.50 -8.85 -11.47
N TRP A 175 4.65 -8.55 -12.04
CA TRP A 175 5.76 -7.93 -11.33
C TRP A 175 5.72 -6.42 -11.52
N VAL A 176 6.03 -5.70 -10.46
CA VAL A 176 6.06 -4.25 -10.37
C VAL A 176 7.48 -3.85 -10.00
N LEU A 177 8.06 -2.90 -10.74
CA LEU A 177 9.47 -2.50 -10.62
C LEU A 177 10.44 -3.71 -10.65
N ASP A 178 10.14 -4.70 -11.49
CA ASP A 178 10.87 -5.97 -11.71
C ASP A 178 11.13 -6.87 -10.49
N HIS A 179 10.76 -6.43 -9.27
CA HIS A 179 11.13 -7.08 -8.02
C HIS A 179 9.95 -7.35 -7.07
N PHE A 180 8.81 -6.68 -7.25
CA PHE A 180 7.65 -6.81 -6.35
C PHE A 180 6.50 -7.57 -7.02
N LEU A 181 5.98 -8.61 -6.36
CA LEU A 181 4.81 -9.33 -6.83
C LEU A 181 3.52 -8.55 -6.50
N MET A 182 2.76 -8.19 -7.52
CA MET A 182 1.42 -7.63 -7.37
C MET A 182 0.41 -8.72 -7.02
N ILE A 183 -0.38 -8.49 -5.96
CA ILE A 183 -1.43 -9.40 -5.50
C ILE A 183 -2.80 -8.78 -5.82
N GLY A 184 -3.60 -9.48 -6.62
CA GLY A 184 -4.91 -8.98 -7.04
C GLY A 184 -4.83 -7.92 -8.15
N VAL A 185 -5.67 -6.89 -8.05
CA VAL A 185 -5.79 -5.78 -9.01
C VAL A 185 -5.93 -4.44 -8.29
N ILE A 186 -5.65 -3.34 -8.99
CA ILE A 186 -5.95 -2.00 -8.45
C ILE A 186 -7.46 -1.78 -8.47
N ARG A 187 -7.99 -1.36 -7.31
CA ARG A 187 -9.38 -0.97 -7.13
C ARG A 187 -9.49 0.55 -7.02
N MET A 188 -10.17 1.18 -7.97
CA MET A 188 -10.56 2.58 -7.85
C MET A 188 -11.87 2.69 -7.08
N ARG A 189 -11.99 3.69 -6.20
CA ARG A 189 -13.24 4.03 -5.51
C ARG A 189 -13.51 5.53 -5.62
N GLN A 190 -14.74 5.88 -5.95
CA GLN A 190 -15.22 7.25 -5.99
C GLN A 190 -16.39 7.43 -5.01
N VAL A 191 -16.38 8.53 -4.26
CA VAL A 191 -17.56 9.04 -3.54
C VAL A 191 -18.16 10.21 -4.33
N ARG A 192 -19.49 10.34 -4.28
CA ARG A 192 -20.23 11.43 -4.93
C ARG A 192 -21.17 12.05 -3.90
N VAL A 193 -21.56 13.31 -4.12
CA VAL A 193 -22.45 14.09 -3.24
C VAL A 193 -23.68 14.46 -4.07
N LYS A 194 -24.86 14.36 -3.47
CA LYS A 194 -26.11 14.61 -4.19
C LYS A 194 -26.26 16.11 -4.48
N ALA A 195 -26.76 16.44 -5.67
CA ALA A 195 -27.08 17.82 -6.02
C ALA A 195 -28.19 18.36 -5.09
N GLU A 196 -28.02 19.59 -4.64
CA GLU A 196 -29.00 20.34 -3.84
C GLU A 196 -29.33 21.66 -4.54
N LYS A 197 -30.53 22.19 -4.30
CA LYS A 197 -30.91 23.52 -4.80
C LYS A 197 -30.01 24.58 -4.17
N CYS A 198 -29.38 25.39 -5.02
CA CYS A 198 -28.54 26.50 -4.60
C CYS A 198 -29.30 27.54 -3.77
N ASN A 199 -28.77 27.92 -2.61
CA ASN A 199 -29.20 29.14 -1.91
C ASN A 199 -28.44 30.35 -2.47
N ILE A 200 -28.86 30.80 -3.66
CA ILE A 200 -28.25 31.90 -4.42
C ILE A 200 -29.24 33.07 -4.60
N PRO A 201 -28.75 34.30 -4.83
CA PRO A 201 -29.61 35.41 -5.20
C PRO A 201 -30.41 35.10 -6.47
N LYS A 202 -31.69 35.53 -6.51
CA LYS A 202 -32.60 35.29 -7.63
C LYS A 202 -32.10 35.78 -9.00
N SER A 203 -31.15 36.72 -9.02
CA SER A 203 -30.50 37.18 -10.25
C SER A 203 -29.66 36.10 -10.95
N TYR A 204 -29.33 35.00 -10.26
CA TYR A 204 -28.49 33.90 -10.79
C TYR A 204 -29.23 32.55 -10.83
N SER A 205 -30.52 32.49 -10.46
CA SER A 205 -31.28 31.22 -10.43
C SER A 205 -31.44 30.57 -11.80
N ASP A 206 -31.38 31.38 -12.85
CA ASP A 206 -31.58 30.93 -14.23
C ASP A 206 -30.27 30.44 -14.86
N GLU A 207 -29.12 30.81 -14.27
CA GLU A 207 -27.77 30.42 -14.71
C GLU A 207 -27.23 29.22 -13.91
N ILE A 208 -27.59 29.10 -12.62
CA ILE A 208 -27.04 28.10 -11.70
C ILE A 208 -28.19 27.25 -11.13
N ALA A 209 -28.45 26.11 -11.79
CA ALA A 209 -29.53 25.19 -11.40
C ALA A 209 -29.19 24.33 -10.16
N ASP A 210 -27.98 23.74 -10.13
CA ASP A 210 -27.57 22.73 -9.15
C ASP A 210 -26.31 23.13 -8.39
N CYS A 211 -26.31 22.89 -7.08
CA CYS A 211 -25.14 23.06 -6.21
C CYS A 211 -24.72 21.73 -5.59
N TYR A 212 -23.41 21.52 -5.48
CA TYR A 212 -22.83 20.37 -4.81
C TYR A 212 -22.24 20.82 -3.47
N PRO A 213 -22.83 20.45 -2.32
CA PRO A 213 -22.30 20.81 -1.02
C PRO A 213 -20.99 20.06 -0.71
N ALA A 214 -20.29 20.49 0.34
CA ALA A 214 -19.16 19.74 0.88
C ALA A 214 -19.60 18.32 1.31
N TYR A 215 -18.67 17.35 1.19
CA TYR A 215 -18.96 15.96 1.53
C TYR A 215 -19.36 15.81 3.01
N LEU A 216 -20.51 15.18 3.22
CA LEU A 216 -20.99 14.67 4.50
C LEU A 216 -21.58 13.28 4.27
N SER A 217 -21.46 12.37 5.24
CA SER A 217 -21.95 10.99 5.08
C SER A 217 -23.47 10.92 4.82
N ASN A 218 -24.26 11.87 5.35
CA ASN A 218 -25.70 11.98 5.10
C ASN A 218 -26.06 12.72 3.79
N LYS A 219 -25.09 13.27 3.05
CA LYS A 219 -25.28 13.97 1.76
C LYS A 219 -24.71 13.20 0.56
N LYS A 220 -24.26 11.96 0.76
CA LYS A 220 -23.76 11.10 -0.32
C LYS A 220 -24.79 10.93 -1.42
N ASP A 221 -24.34 10.98 -2.67
CA ASP A 221 -25.12 10.46 -3.79
C ASP A 221 -25.00 8.93 -3.77
N THR A 222 -26.16 8.27 -3.83
CA THR A 222 -26.29 6.80 -3.90
C THR A 222 -27.02 6.36 -5.15
N ASP A 223 -27.46 7.30 -5.99
CA ASP A 223 -28.23 6.99 -7.19
C ASP A 223 -27.28 6.46 -8.29
N PRO A 224 -27.71 5.50 -9.13
CA PRO A 224 -26.87 5.01 -10.22
C PRO A 224 -26.65 6.11 -11.26
N PHE A 225 -25.45 6.16 -11.85
CA PHE A 225 -25.06 7.23 -12.78
C PHE A 225 -24.18 6.72 -13.92
N GLY A 226 -24.12 7.44 -15.03
CA GLY A 226 -23.34 7.01 -16.20
C GLY A 226 -24.05 5.93 -17.04
N PRO A 227 -23.35 5.30 -18.00
CA PRO A 227 -23.97 4.39 -18.95
C PRO A 227 -24.45 3.09 -18.29
N ILE A 228 -25.76 2.85 -18.34
CA ILE A 228 -26.43 1.68 -17.75
C ILE A 228 -26.00 0.38 -18.46
N GLU A 229 -25.61 0.48 -19.73
CA GLU A 229 -25.10 -0.61 -20.57
C GLU A 229 -23.83 -0.18 -21.31
N PHE A 230 -22.72 -0.84 -21.02
CA PHE A 230 -21.54 -0.89 -21.90
C PHE A 230 -21.48 -2.29 -22.52
N ARG A 231 -21.86 -2.41 -23.79
CA ARG A 231 -21.52 -3.57 -24.64
C ARG A 231 -20.29 -3.22 -25.45
N ASP A 232 -19.12 -3.39 -24.83
CA ASP A 232 -17.90 -3.67 -25.60
C ASP A 232 -17.84 -5.19 -25.82
N ASN A 233 -17.36 -5.64 -26.98
CA ASN A 233 -17.58 -7.00 -27.47
C ASN A 233 -16.68 -8.06 -26.80
N ASN A 234 -16.00 -7.72 -25.70
CA ASN A 234 -15.39 -8.64 -24.74
C ASN A 234 -15.32 -8.00 -23.34
N GLU A 235 -16.30 -8.37 -22.51
CA GLU A 235 -16.17 -8.56 -21.05
C GLU A 235 -15.37 -7.52 -20.22
N ILE A 236 -15.92 -6.31 -20.05
CA ILE A 236 -15.71 -5.54 -18.82
C ILE A 236 -17.07 -5.17 -18.24
N ASN A 237 -17.41 -5.75 -17.08
CA ASN A 237 -18.65 -5.47 -16.35
C ASN A 237 -18.61 -4.09 -15.63
N MET A 238 -18.32 -3.02 -16.37
CA MET A 238 -18.27 -1.64 -15.84
C MET A 238 -19.58 -1.16 -15.22
N LYS A 239 -20.69 -1.86 -15.45
CA LYS A 239 -21.98 -1.64 -14.78
C LYS A 239 -21.85 -1.53 -13.25
N GLN A 240 -20.93 -2.28 -12.64
CA GLN A 240 -20.67 -2.21 -11.20
C GLN A 240 -20.00 -0.89 -10.76
N ALA A 241 -19.18 -0.27 -11.61
CA ALA A 241 -18.56 1.03 -11.35
C ALA A 241 -19.56 2.20 -11.35
N TRP A 242 -20.74 1.98 -11.93
CA TRP A 242 -21.83 2.96 -12.07
C TRP A 242 -22.93 2.80 -11.01
N GLN A 243 -22.80 1.79 -10.13
CA GLN A 243 -23.74 1.47 -9.05
C GLN A 243 -23.12 1.73 -7.69
N TYR A 244 -23.88 2.33 -6.78
CA TYR A 244 -23.42 2.60 -5.42
C TYR A 244 -23.33 1.30 -4.61
N MET A 245 -22.19 1.08 -3.95
CA MET A 245 -21.95 -0.05 -3.04
C MET A 245 -21.80 0.44 -1.59
N PRO A 246 -22.59 -0.08 -0.64
CA PRO A 246 -22.39 0.18 0.79
C PRO A 246 -21.12 -0.51 1.32
N ALA A 247 -20.58 -0.01 2.44
CA ALA A 247 -19.27 -0.42 2.97
C ALA A 247 -19.17 -1.92 3.34
N ASN A 248 -20.30 -2.55 3.70
CA ASN A 248 -20.36 -3.99 3.97
C ASN A 248 -20.23 -4.85 2.69
N ILE A 249 -20.52 -4.30 1.51
CA ILE A 249 -20.34 -4.97 0.22
C ILE A 249 -18.94 -4.70 -0.35
N THR A 250 -18.41 -3.47 -0.19
CA THR A 250 -17.04 -3.15 -0.64
C THR A 250 -15.95 -3.81 0.21
N GLY A 251 -16.26 -4.14 1.47
CA GLY A 251 -15.33 -4.68 2.45
C GLY A 251 -14.32 -3.65 3.00
N MET A 252 -14.54 -2.35 2.74
CA MET A 252 -13.59 -1.29 3.11
C MET A 252 -13.93 -0.64 4.47
N GLY A 253 -12.88 -0.32 5.22
CA GLY A 253 -12.97 0.57 6.38
C GLY A 253 -13.10 2.04 6.00
N SER A 254 -13.31 2.90 7.00
CA SER A 254 -13.27 4.36 6.84
C SER A 254 -11.83 4.88 6.71
N HIS A 255 -11.64 5.90 5.89
CA HIS A 255 -10.37 6.61 5.70
C HIS A 255 -10.53 8.10 5.99
N THR A 256 -9.68 8.66 6.85
CA THR A 256 -9.63 10.10 7.13
C THR A 256 -8.59 10.76 6.24
N GLY A 257 -9.05 11.63 5.33
CA GLY A 257 -8.19 12.52 4.54
C GLY A 257 -8.13 13.92 5.12
N GLN A 258 -7.42 14.83 4.44
CA GLN A 258 -7.21 16.22 4.88
C GLN A 258 -8.51 17.01 5.08
N TYR A 259 -9.55 16.73 4.29
CA TYR A 259 -10.81 17.50 4.26
C TYR A 259 -12.02 16.76 4.86
N GLY A 260 -11.83 15.56 5.42
CA GLY A 260 -12.91 14.80 6.03
C GLY A 260 -12.65 13.29 6.14
N THR A 261 -13.58 12.60 6.81
CA THR A 261 -13.58 11.14 6.94
C THR A 261 -14.59 10.52 5.98
N TYR A 262 -14.09 9.66 5.09
CA TYR A 262 -14.87 8.95 4.09
C TYR A 262 -15.06 7.51 4.56
N ASP A 263 -16.29 7.03 4.64
CA ASP A 263 -16.54 5.61 4.93
C ASP A 263 -16.10 4.71 3.76
N GLY A 264 -16.22 3.38 3.92
CA GLY A 264 -15.85 2.41 2.89
C GLY A 264 -16.81 2.32 1.70
N SER A 265 -17.91 3.08 1.68
CA SER A 265 -18.92 3.01 0.61
C SER A 265 -18.54 3.83 -0.62
N GLY A 266 -19.27 3.65 -1.71
CA GLY A 266 -19.14 4.46 -2.93
C GLY A 266 -19.25 3.61 -4.19
N TYR A 267 -18.79 4.17 -5.29
CA TYR A 267 -18.77 3.55 -6.60
C TYR A 267 -17.39 2.94 -6.82
N VAL A 268 -17.31 1.68 -7.25
CA VAL A 268 -16.08 0.88 -7.22
C VAL A 268 -15.80 0.24 -8.57
N ALA A 269 -14.59 0.43 -9.08
CA ALA A 269 -14.10 -0.19 -10.30
C ALA A 269 -12.82 -0.98 -10.03
N ASP A 270 -12.87 -2.29 -10.24
CA ASP A 270 -11.67 -3.13 -10.28
C ASP A 270 -11.04 -3.05 -11.67
N LEU A 271 -9.82 -2.53 -11.74
CA LEU A 271 -9.10 -2.36 -13.00
C LEU A 271 -8.62 -3.73 -13.50
N ALA A 272 -8.99 -4.07 -14.73
CA ALA A 272 -8.73 -5.39 -15.32
C ALA A 272 -7.24 -5.79 -15.24
N GLN A 273 -6.96 -7.07 -15.00
CA GLN A 273 -5.59 -7.60 -14.91
C GLN A 273 -4.86 -7.64 -16.28
N TYR A 274 -5.62 -7.53 -17.37
CA TYR A 274 -5.17 -7.67 -18.75
C TYR A 274 -4.90 -6.31 -19.41
N ASP A 275 -3.71 -6.17 -19.98
CA ASP A 275 -3.31 -5.01 -20.77
C ASP A 275 -3.90 -5.16 -22.17
N ARG A 276 -4.70 -4.19 -22.65
CA ARG A 276 -5.19 -4.23 -24.03
C ARG A 276 -4.06 -3.76 -24.95
N THR A 277 -3.54 -4.70 -25.74
CA THR A 277 -2.62 -4.52 -26.87
C THR A 277 -3.02 -3.42 -27.82
#